data_AF-Q4CLI1-F1
#
_entry.id   AF-Q4CLI1-F1
#
_cell.length_a   1.000
_cell.length_b   1.000
_cell.length_c   1.000
_cell.angle_alpha   90.00
_cell.angle_beta   90.00
_cell.angle_gamma   90.00
#
_symmetry.space_group_name_H-M   'P 1'
#
loop_
_entity.id
_entity.type
_entity.pdbx_description
1 polymer ?
#
loop_
_entity_poly.entity_id
_entity_poly.type
_entity_poly.pdbx_seq_one_letter_code
_entity_poly.pdbx_strand_id
1 'polypeptide(L)'
;MSRHLFHSAVLLLLVVLCGTSGAAHAEGTIAGNVQMPQWVTLFLPGKTPVVPRDGFASKMRDWFFLPSIVSAGGVMVTLAEGQIELQSSD
;
A
#
# COMPACT_ATOMS: atom_id res chain seq x y z
N MET A 1 -18.10 32.91 17.61
CA MET A 1 -16.68 32.72 17.23
C MET A 1 -16.30 33.74 16.18
N SER A 2 -15.26 34.53 16.43
CA SER A 2 -14.81 35.60 15.54
C SER A 2 -14.40 35.02 14.18
N ARG A 3 -15.04 35.45 13.10
CA ARG A 3 -14.70 35.08 11.70
C ARG A 3 -13.24 35.41 11.38
N HIS A 4 -12.67 36.39 12.07
CA HIS A 4 -11.26 36.76 11.95
C HIS A 4 -10.31 35.68 12.49
N LEU A 5 -10.66 35.01 13.59
CA LEU A 5 -9.84 33.91 14.12
C LEU A 5 -9.82 32.72 13.14
N PHE A 6 -10.95 32.45 12.49
CA PHE A 6 -11.03 31.40 11.47
C PHE A 6 -10.17 31.73 10.24
N HIS A 7 -10.30 32.95 9.68
CA HIS A 7 -9.47 33.35 8.54
C HIS A 7 -7.97 33.38 8.88
N SER A 8 -7.60 33.86 10.08
CA SER A 8 -6.21 33.80 10.53
C SER A 8 -5.70 32.37 10.68
N ALA A 9 -6.49 31.45 11.24
CA ALA A 9 -6.10 30.05 11.36
C ALA A 9 -5.91 29.38 9.99
N VAL A 10 -6.79 29.64 9.02
CA VAL A 10 -6.68 29.12 7.65
C VAL A 10 -5.45 29.68 6.92
N LEU A 11 -5.21 31.00 7.02
CA LEU A 11 -4.00 31.62 6.45
C LEU A 11 -2.73 31.06 7.07
N LEU A 12 -2.71 30.87 8.40
CA LEU A 12 -1.57 30.29 9.10
C LEU A 12 -1.33 28.83 8.66
N LEU A 13 -2.39 28.03 8.49
CA LEU A 13 -2.28 26.67 7.96
C LEU A 13 -1.68 26.65 6.54
N LEU A 14 -2.14 27.55 5.65
CA LEU A 14 -1.61 27.67 4.29
C LEU A 14 -0.14 28.09 4.27
N VAL A 15 0.26 29.03 5.14
CA VAL A 15 1.66 29.46 5.26
C VAL A 15 2.54 28.33 5.77
N VAL A 16 2.07 27.54 6.75
CA VAL A 16 2.79 26.37 7.26
C VAL A 16 2.94 25.31 6.17
N LEU A 17 1.86 24.95 5.46
CA LEU A 17 1.92 23.98 4.35
C LEU A 17 2.84 24.44 3.21
N CYS A 18 2.83 25.74 2.89
CA CYS A 18 3.71 26.29 1.85
C CYS A 18 5.17 26.31 2.31
N GLY A 19 5.43 26.68 3.57
CA GLY A 19 6.77 26.77 4.15
C GLY A 19 7.43 25.41 4.40
N THR A 20 6.66 24.33 4.55
CA THR A 20 7.20 22.97 4.66
C THR A 20 7.63 22.38 3.32
N SER A 21 7.40 23.09 2.21
CA SER A 21 8.03 22.78 0.92
C SER A 21 9.49 23.28 0.89
N GLY A 22 10.24 23.00 1.97
CA GLY A 22 11.68 23.06 1.90
C GLY A 22 12.10 22.00 0.89
N ALA A 23 12.75 22.43 -0.18
CA ALA A 23 13.43 21.53 -1.10
C ALA A 23 14.34 20.66 -0.23
N ALA A 24 13.94 19.40 -0.01
CA ALA A 24 14.85 18.42 0.54
C ALA A 24 16.08 18.49 -0.34
N HIS A 25 17.23 18.73 0.27
CA HIS A 25 18.51 18.59 -0.41
C HIS A 25 18.60 17.13 -0.82
N ALA A 26 18.04 16.81 -1.98
CA ALA A 26 18.38 15.61 -2.70
C ALA A 26 19.84 15.83 -3.04
N GLU A 27 20.74 15.20 -2.28
CA GLU A 27 22.02 14.84 -2.84
C GLU A 27 21.71 14.26 -4.21
N GLY A 28 22.21 14.92 -5.25
CA GLY A 28 22.22 14.37 -6.58
C GLY A 28 23.09 13.13 -6.53
N THR A 29 22.52 12.03 -6.04
CA THR A 29 23.03 10.69 -6.31
C THR A 29 23.08 10.64 -7.81
N ILE A 30 24.29 10.58 -8.34
CA ILE A 30 24.56 10.33 -9.74
C ILE A 30 23.53 9.30 -10.16
N ALA A 31 22.67 9.63 -11.12
CA ALA A 31 21.62 8.74 -11.63
C ALA A 31 22.22 7.51 -12.37
N GLY A 32 23.44 7.13 -12.02
CA GLY A 32 24.06 5.86 -12.29
C GLY A 32 23.91 4.99 -11.05
N ASN A 33 23.20 3.87 -11.22
CA ASN A 33 23.27 2.70 -10.35
C ASN A 33 22.39 2.72 -9.09
N VAL A 34 21.31 3.52 -9.01
CA VAL A 34 20.26 3.21 -8.03
C VAL A 34 19.64 1.88 -8.48
N GLN A 35 20.14 0.78 -7.92
CA GLN A 35 19.60 -0.54 -8.15
C GLN A 35 18.15 -0.50 -7.69
N MET A 36 17.24 -0.60 -8.66
CA MET A 36 15.81 -0.67 -8.39
C MET A 36 15.61 -1.69 -7.26
N PRO A 37 14.88 -1.36 -6.18
CA PRO A 37 14.63 -2.34 -5.15
C PRO A 37 14.05 -3.58 -5.82
N GLN A 38 14.51 -4.76 -5.41
CA GLN A 38 14.00 -6.01 -5.95
C GLN A 38 12.54 -6.15 -5.52
N TRP A 39 11.63 -5.82 -6.42
CA TRP A 39 10.20 -5.97 -6.20
C TRP A 39 9.83 -7.45 -6.20
N VAL A 40 8.98 -7.84 -5.26
CA VAL A 40 8.42 -9.20 -5.20
C VAL A 40 6.90 -9.08 -5.16
N THR A 41 6.22 -9.83 -6.02
CA THR A 41 4.76 -9.96 -5.99
C THR A 41 4.38 -11.10 -5.06
N LEU A 42 3.73 -10.77 -3.94
CA LEU A 42 3.28 -11.77 -2.95
C LEU A 42 1.94 -12.41 -3.34
N PHE A 43 1.03 -11.62 -3.90
CA PHE A 43 -0.31 -12.03 -4.32
C PHE A 43 -0.47 -11.80 -5.82
N LEU A 44 -0.31 -12.86 -6.61
CA LEU A 44 -0.45 -12.82 -8.06
C LEU A 44 -1.78 -13.48 -8.47
N PRO A 45 -2.76 -12.69 -8.95
CA PRO A 45 -3.98 -13.16 -9.61
C PRO A 45 -3.75 -14.37 -10.53
N GLY A 46 -4.58 -15.40 -10.36
CA GLY A 46 -4.55 -16.63 -11.17
C GLY A 46 -3.29 -17.49 -11.02
N LYS A 47 -2.37 -17.16 -10.11
CA LYS A 47 -1.07 -17.85 -10.00
C LYS A 47 -0.65 -18.18 -8.58
N THR A 48 -1.02 -17.35 -7.60
CA THR A 48 -0.74 -17.65 -6.18
C THR A 48 -1.73 -18.72 -5.67
N PRO A 49 -1.27 -19.92 -5.30
CA PRO A 49 -2.13 -20.95 -4.72
C PRO A 49 -2.51 -20.58 -3.29
N VAL A 50 -3.77 -20.79 -2.92
CA VAL A 50 -4.24 -20.64 -1.54
C VAL A 50 -4.76 -21.99 -1.05
N VAL A 51 -4.21 -22.47 0.06
CA VAL A 51 -4.66 -23.70 0.73
C VAL A 51 -5.90 -23.38 1.56
N PRO A 52 -7.08 -23.96 1.25
CA PRO A 52 -8.27 -23.77 2.05
C PRO A 52 -8.14 -24.41 3.43
N ARG A 53 -8.89 -23.90 4.42
CA ARG A 53 -8.94 -24.44 5.79
C ARG A 53 -9.29 -25.93 5.83
N ASP A 54 -10.18 -26.38 4.95
CA ASP A 54 -10.69 -27.74 4.94
C ASP A 54 -9.71 -28.77 4.34
N GLY A 55 -8.49 -28.35 3.99
CA GLY A 55 -7.42 -29.23 3.51
C GLY A 55 -7.57 -29.70 2.07
N PHE A 56 -8.58 -29.22 1.34
CA PHE A 56 -8.72 -29.50 -0.09
C PHE A 56 -7.54 -28.96 -0.91
N ALA A 57 -7.42 -29.45 -2.15
CA ALA A 57 -6.39 -29.00 -3.08
C ALA A 57 -6.34 -27.46 -3.17
N SER A 58 -5.12 -26.91 -3.20
CA SER A 58 -4.92 -25.48 -3.33
C SER A 58 -5.64 -24.96 -4.57
N LYS A 59 -6.44 -23.92 -4.40
CA LYS A 59 -7.08 -23.23 -5.52
C LYS A 59 -6.36 -21.92 -5.78
N MET A 60 -6.17 -21.60 -7.05
CA MET A 60 -5.75 -20.27 -7.46
C MET A 60 -6.89 -19.29 -7.16
N ARG A 61 -6.54 -18.06 -6.80
CA ARG A 61 -7.50 -16.97 -6.63
C ARG A 61 -7.43 -16.09 -7.86
N ASP A 62 -8.58 -15.72 -8.39
CA ASP A 62 -8.65 -14.84 -9.55
C ASP A 62 -8.18 -13.45 -9.18
N TRP A 63 -8.46 -13.01 -7.94
CA TRP A 63 -8.11 -11.67 -7.46
C TRP A 63 -7.72 -11.66 -5.99
N PHE A 64 -6.97 -10.63 -5.61
CA PHE A 64 -6.61 -10.33 -4.22
C PHE A 64 -6.96 -8.88 -3.90
N PHE A 65 -7.76 -8.67 -2.86
CA PHE A 65 -8.22 -7.36 -2.41
C PHE A 65 -7.72 -7.06 -0.99
N LEU A 66 -7.84 -5.80 -0.56
CA LEU A 66 -7.53 -5.36 0.81
C LEU A 66 -6.14 -5.80 1.31
N PRO A 67 -5.04 -5.50 0.58
CA PRO A 67 -3.71 -5.88 1.02
C PRO A 67 -3.33 -5.17 2.32
N SER A 68 -2.71 -5.90 3.24
CA SER A 68 -2.13 -5.39 4.48
C SER A 68 -0.82 -6.08 4.78
N ILE A 69 0.11 -5.33 5.39
CA ILE A 69 1.41 -5.84 5.85
C ILE A 69 1.59 -5.46 7.30
N VAL A 70 2.00 -6.44 8.12
CA VAL A 70 2.25 -6.25 9.54
C VAL A 70 3.61 -6.83 9.90
N SER A 71 4.27 -6.22 10.89
CA SER A 71 5.54 -6.70 11.45
C SER A 71 5.43 -6.76 12.97
N ALA A 72 5.72 -7.92 13.55
CA ALA A 72 5.69 -8.13 15.00
C ALA A 72 6.79 -9.14 15.39
N GLY A 73 7.60 -8.79 16.39
CA GLY A 73 8.65 -9.69 16.90
C GLY A 73 9.69 -10.12 15.85
N GLY A 74 9.92 -9.33 14.81
CA GLY A 74 10.83 -9.68 13.70
C GLY A 74 10.23 -10.55 12.59
N VAL A 75 8.93 -10.90 12.68
CA VAL A 75 8.22 -11.63 11.63
C VAL A 75 7.34 -10.65 10.83
N MET A 76 7.47 -10.69 9.50
CA MET A 76 6.57 -9.99 8.59
C MET A 76 5.47 -10.93 8.10
N VAL A 77 4.24 -10.44 8.07
CA VAL A 77 3.08 -11.16 7.52
C VAL A 77 2.34 -10.25 6.56
N THR A 78 1.94 -10.81 5.43
CA THR A 78 1.06 -10.12 4.46
C THR A 78 -0.29 -10.79 4.40
N LEU A 79 -1.34 -9.98 4.39
CA LEU A 79 -2.74 -10.39 4.35
C LEU A 79 -3.38 -9.80 3.10
N ALA A 80 -4.23 -10.58 2.45
CA ALA A 80 -5.09 -10.11 1.38
C ALA A 80 -6.31 -11.04 1.30
N GLU A 81 -7.44 -10.48 0.88
CA GLU A 81 -8.66 -11.22 0.62
C GLU A 81 -8.60 -11.88 -0.76
N GLY A 82 -8.55 -13.21 -0.81
CA GLY A 82 -8.52 -13.98 -2.05
C GLY A 82 -9.92 -14.33 -2.57
N GLN A 83 -10.29 -13.79 -3.73
CA GLN A 83 -11.59 -14.01 -4.37
C GLN A 83 -11.50 -15.04 -5.51
N ILE A 84 -12.59 -15.77 -5.74
CA ILE A 84 -12.79 -16.65 -6.89
C ILE A 84 -14.04 -16.15 -7.60
N GLU A 85 -13.98 -15.97 -8.90
CA GLU A 85 -15.14 -15.70 -9.73
C GLU A 85 -16.05 -16.94 -9.72
N LEU A 86 -17.22 -16.80 -9.12
CA LEU A 86 -18.25 -17.83 -9.21
C LEU A 86 -18.78 -17.81 -10.64
N GLN A 87 -18.32 -18.74 -11.47
CA GLN A 87 -19.02 -19.02 -12.72
C GLN A 87 -20.40 -19.55 -12.35
N SER A 88 -21.46 -18.78 -12.65
CA SER A 88 -22.82 -19.30 -12.59
C SER A 88 -22.92 -20.41 -13.63
N SER A 89 -23.11 -21.64 -13.17
CA SER A 89 -23.59 -22.70 -14.06
C SER A 89 -25.06 -22.39 -14.35
N ASP A 90 -25.36 -22.03 -15.59
CA ASP A 90 -26.71 -22.16 -16.15
C ASP A 90 -27.09 -23.65 -16.30
#